data_AF-A0A5P0ZGI7-F1
#
_entry.id   AF-A0A5P0ZGI7-F1
#
_cell.length_a   1.000
_cell.length_b   1.000
_cell.length_c   1.000
_cell.angle_alpha   90.00
_cell.angle_beta   90.00
_cell.angle_gamma   90.00
#
_symmetry.space_group_name_H-M   'P 1'
#
loop_
_entity.id
_entity.type
_entity.pdbx_description
1 polymer ?
#
loop_
_entity_poly.entity_id
_entity_poly.type
_entity_poly.pdbx_seq_one_letter_code
_entity_poly.pdbx_strand_id
1 'polypeptide(L)'
;MRIVLNELIQNRNQMRSQQTGPSMKQSQQKKMKLLQSKRELPNLRNYGGKPVKINLTIPGAPVPAARPRVTRWGTYTPPKYKAYKDGVSKLFQETIDHVVFEEGLPLKMTLKFYRPIQKTGSKKFKSQKANHELLPTIKPDLDNYIKAILDGLNGLAWHDDNQITTINATKDYDDNPRVEIEIEEIK
;
A
#
# COMPACT_ATOMS: atom_id res chain seq x y z
N MET A 1 -25.83 -3.24 -57.45
CA MET A 1 -25.56 -2.87 -56.04
C MET A 1 -25.63 -4.05 -55.05
N ARG A 2 -25.58 -5.33 -55.47
CA ARG A 2 -25.57 -6.50 -54.55
C ARG A 2 -24.25 -7.30 -54.55
N ILE A 3 -23.31 -6.97 -55.43
CA ILE A 3 -22.03 -7.70 -55.56
C ILE A 3 -20.97 -7.12 -54.61
N VAL A 4 -20.89 -5.79 -54.49
CA VAL A 4 -19.92 -5.09 -53.63
C VAL A 4 -20.17 -5.30 -52.12
N LEU A 5 -21.42 -5.60 -51.72
CA LEU A 5 -21.77 -5.85 -50.32
C LEU A 5 -21.30 -7.24 -49.85
N ASN A 6 -21.24 -8.23 -50.75
CA ASN A 6 -20.81 -9.58 -50.40
C ASN A 6 -19.29 -9.67 -50.21
N GLU A 7 -18.50 -8.94 -51.00
CA GLU A 7 -17.04 -8.88 -50.80
C GLU A 7 -16.64 -8.15 -49.52
N LEU A 8 -17.38 -7.10 -49.13
CA LEU A 8 -17.16 -6.39 -47.86
C LEU A 8 -17.48 -7.25 -46.63
N ILE A 9 -18.47 -8.14 -46.71
CA ILE A 9 -18.83 -9.07 -45.63
C ILE A 9 -17.79 -10.21 -45.52
N GLN A 10 -17.28 -10.71 -46.66
CA GLN A 10 -16.23 -11.74 -46.69
C GLN A 10 -14.90 -11.21 -46.13
N ASN A 11 -14.51 -9.97 -46.47
CA ASN A 11 -13.31 -9.34 -45.92
C ASN A 11 -13.42 -8.99 -44.43
N ARG A 12 -14.61 -8.61 -43.93
CA ARG A 12 -14.84 -8.37 -42.49
C ARG A 12 -14.72 -9.66 -41.66
N ASN A 13 -15.12 -10.79 -42.24
CA ASN A 13 -15.05 -12.10 -41.58
C ASN A 13 -13.61 -12.67 -41.59
N GLN A 14 -12.81 -12.39 -42.62
CA GLN A 14 -11.38 -12.73 -42.65
C GLN A 14 -10.52 -11.86 -41.73
N MET A 15 -10.91 -10.60 -41.48
CA MET A 15 -10.21 -9.72 -40.51
C MET A 15 -10.54 -10.07 -39.05
N ARG A 16 -11.74 -10.61 -38.77
CA ARG A 16 -12.12 -11.09 -37.44
C ARG A 16 -11.50 -12.44 -37.08
N SER A 17 -11.14 -13.27 -38.05
CA SER A 17 -10.46 -14.55 -37.80
C SER A 17 -8.95 -14.42 -37.55
N GLN A 18 -8.37 -13.24 -37.78
CA GLN A 18 -6.96 -12.95 -37.48
C GLN A 18 -6.72 -12.29 -36.11
N GLN A 19 -7.78 -11.91 -35.39
CA GLN A 19 -7.69 -11.55 -33.97
C GLN A 19 -8.10 -12.76 -33.11
N THR A 20 -7.34 -13.84 -33.24
CA THR A 20 -7.47 -14.97 -32.32
C THR A 20 -6.86 -14.57 -30.98
N GLY A 21 -7.70 -14.48 -29.95
CA GLY A 21 -7.23 -14.48 -28.56
C GLY A 21 -6.30 -15.69 -28.33
N PRO A 22 -5.36 -15.61 -27.38
CA PRO A 22 -4.34 -16.64 -27.21
C PRO A 22 -4.98 -18.03 -27.12
N SER A 23 -4.51 -18.95 -27.96
CA SER A 23 -4.94 -20.36 -28.00
C SER A 23 -5.05 -20.92 -26.58
N MET A 24 -6.03 -21.80 -26.29
CA MET A 24 -6.16 -22.44 -24.97
C MET A 24 -4.83 -23.00 -24.45
N LYS A 25 -3.97 -23.52 -25.34
CA LYS A 25 -2.62 -23.99 -25.00
C LYS A 25 -1.66 -22.86 -24.62
N GLN A 26 -1.71 -21.71 -25.27
CA GLN A 26 -0.93 -20.51 -24.93
C GLN A 26 -1.42 -19.85 -23.64
N SER A 27 -2.73 -19.83 -23.40
CA SER A 27 -3.31 -19.31 -22.15
C SER A 27 -2.99 -20.24 -20.96
N GLN A 28 -3.04 -21.56 -21.17
CA GLN A 28 -2.57 -22.56 -20.19
C GLN A 28 -1.06 -22.47 -19.97
N GLN A 29 -0.24 -22.29 -21.00
CA GLN A 29 1.21 -22.08 -20.86
C GLN A 29 1.53 -20.78 -20.13
N LYS A 30 0.81 -19.69 -20.37
CA LYS A 30 0.98 -18.42 -19.65
C LYS A 30 0.57 -18.55 -18.18
N LYS A 31 -0.53 -19.27 -17.89
CA LYS A 31 -0.96 -19.60 -16.53
C LYS A 31 0.05 -20.51 -15.81
N MET A 32 0.62 -21.49 -16.50
CA MET A 32 1.67 -22.37 -15.98
C MET A 32 3.00 -21.64 -15.76
N LYS A 33 3.40 -20.73 -16.66
CA LYS A 33 4.57 -19.85 -16.47
C LYS A 33 4.37 -18.89 -15.30
N LEU A 34 3.16 -18.36 -15.11
CA LEU A 34 2.82 -17.51 -13.96
C LEU A 34 2.81 -18.30 -12.64
N LEU A 35 2.33 -19.56 -12.68
CA LEU A 35 2.39 -20.49 -11.54
C LEU A 35 3.83 -20.91 -11.21
N GLN A 36 4.67 -21.08 -12.24
CA GLN A 36 6.10 -21.36 -12.09
C GLN A 36 6.86 -20.13 -11.57
N SER A 37 6.58 -18.91 -12.06
CA SER A 37 7.21 -17.70 -11.54
C SER A 37 6.72 -17.33 -10.13
N LYS A 38 5.48 -17.67 -9.77
CA LYS A 38 5.00 -17.57 -8.37
C LYS A 38 5.70 -18.58 -7.43
N ARG A 39 6.16 -19.72 -7.95
CA ARG A 39 7.00 -20.68 -7.20
C ARG A 39 8.46 -20.24 -7.07
N GLU A 40 8.89 -19.31 -7.92
CA GLU A 40 10.23 -18.70 -7.90
C GLU A 40 10.27 -17.38 -7.11
N LEU A 41 9.17 -16.95 -6.49
CA LEU A 41 9.26 -15.96 -5.41
C LEU A 41 10.18 -16.55 -4.34
N PRO A 42 11.14 -15.77 -3.81
CA PRO A 42 12.09 -16.28 -2.83
C PRO A 42 11.32 -16.93 -1.69
N ASN A 43 11.47 -18.25 -1.56
CA ASN A 43 10.93 -19.03 -0.47
C ASN A 43 11.42 -18.40 0.85
N LEU A 44 10.57 -17.61 1.50
CA LEU A 44 10.87 -16.97 2.79
C LEU A 44 11.18 -18.01 3.88
N ARG A 45 10.86 -19.28 3.63
CA ARG A 45 11.25 -20.45 4.44
C ARG A 45 12.75 -20.60 4.68
N ASN A 46 13.62 -20.02 3.85
CA ASN A 46 15.08 -20.22 3.95
C ASN A 46 15.86 -19.10 4.66
N TYR A 47 15.20 -18.13 5.31
CA TYR A 47 15.88 -17.17 6.20
C TYR A 47 16.20 -17.77 7.58
N GLY A 48 16.90 -18.92 7.62
CA GLY A 48 17.68 -19.39 8.78
C GLY A 48 17.07 -19.18 10.17
N GLY A 49 15.77 -19.47 10.36
CA GLY A 49 15.10 -19.33 11.65
C GLY A 49 14.88 -17.88 12.15
N LYS A 50 15.17 -16.85 11.36
CA LYS A 50 14.87 -15.44 11.71
C LYS A 50 13.51 -15.04 11.12
N PRO A 51 12.63 -14.38 11.89
CA PRO A 51 11.35 -13.89 11.39
C PRO A 51 11.58 -12.87 10.27
N VAL A 52 10.73 -12.92 9.25
CA VAL A 52 10.77 -11.94 8.16
C VAL A 52 10.41 -10.57 8.73
N LYS A 53 11.28 -9.58 8.50
CA LYS A 53 11.11 -8.22 8.99
C LYS A 53 11.24 -7.22 7.84
N ILE A 54 10.26 -6.34 7.72
CA ILE A 54 10.22 -5.25 6.74
C ILE A 54 10.32 -3.94 7.49
N ASN A 55 11.20 -3.04 7.03
CA ASN A 55 11.28 -1.67 7.50
C ASN A 55 11.01 -0.72 6.34
N LEU A 56 10.10 0.23 6.53
CA LEU A 56 9.75 1.26 5.57
C LEU A 56 9.72 2.62 6.25
N THR A 57 10.32 3.62 5.61
CA THR A 57 10.21 5.02 6.05
C THR A 57 9.50 5.84 4.99
N ILE A 58 8.37 6.42 5.35
CA ILE A 58 7.59 7.29 4.47
C ILE A 58 7.99 8.74 4.74
N PRO A 59 8.61 9.44 3.77
CA PRO A 59 8.99 10.83 3.95
C PRO A 59 7.76 11.73 3.95
N GLY A 60 7.81 12.79 4.76
CA GLY A 60 6.78 13.82 4.83
C GLY A 60 5.81 13.67 6.00
N ALA A 61 4.95 14.68 6.15
CA ALA A 61 4.02 14.74 7.26
C ALA A 61 2.98 13.62 7.21
N PRO A 62 2.74 12.89 8.33
CA PRO A 62 1.71 11.87 8.37
C PRO A 62 0.34 12.50 8.10
N VAL A 63 -0.47 11.80 7.28
CA VAL A 63 -1.82 12.22 6.93
C VAL A 63 -2.81 11.26 7.60
N PRO A 64 -3.76 11.75 8.42
CA PRO A 64 -4.75 10.88 9.03
C PRO A 64 -5.74 10.35 8.00
N ALA A 65 -6.28 9.17 8.24
CA ALA A 65 -7.38 8.64 7.46
C ALA A 65 -8.57 9.62 7.49
N ALA A 66 -8.97 10.09 6.31
CA ALA A 66 -10.11 10.98 6.19
C ALA A 66 -11.39 10.15 6.09
N ARG A 67 -12.39 10.49 6.91
CA ARG A 67 -13.71 9.87 6.81
C ARG A 67 -14.31 10.16 5.43
N PRO A 68 -14.92 9.16 4.76
CA PRO A 68 -15.65 9.38 3.53
C PRO A 68 -16.73 10.44 3.74
N ARG A 69 -16.86 11.36 2.79
CA ARG A 69 -17.85 12.43 2.83
C ARG A 69 -19.04 12.01 1.99
N VAL A 70 -20.21 11.98 2.62
CA VAL A 70 -21.48 11.71 1.95
C VAL A 70 -21.98 13.00 1.35
N THR A 71 -22.30 12.96 0.05
CA THR A 71 -22.92 14.06 -0.68
C THR A 71 -24.20 13.57 -1.34
N ARG A 72 -25.01 14.49 -1.87
CA ARG A 72 -26.20 14.13 -2.65
C ARG A 72 -25.91 13.18 -3.82
N TRP A 73 -24.69 13.21 -4.36
CA TRP A 73 -24.29 12.49 -5.57
C TRP A 73 -23.41 11.26 -5.28
N GLY A 74 -23.26 10.89 -4.00
CA GLY A 74 -22.49 9.73 -3.58
C GLY A 74 -21.49 10.03 -2.47
N THR A 75 -20.73 9.00 -2.12
CA THR A 75 -19.70 9.06 -1.07
C THR A 75 -18.33 9.21 -1.72
N TYR A 76 -17.58 10.23 -1.34
CA TYR A 76 -16.22 10.43 -1.85
C TYR A 76 -15.21 10.57 -0.72
N THR A 77 -14.00 10.08 -0.98
CA THR A 77 -12.86 10.25 -0.10
C THR A 77 -12.07 11.49 -0.49
N PRO A 78 -11.67 12.36 0.46
CA PRO A 78 -10.92 13.57 0.13
C PRO A 78 -9.65 13.29 -0.69
N PRO A 79 -9.36 14.11 -1.72
CA PRO A 79 -8.22 13.88 -2.63
C PRO A 79 -6.88 13.76 -1.93
N LYS A 80 -6.67 14.53 -0.85
CA LYS A 80 -5.45 14.51 -0.06
C LYS A 80 -5.18 13.14 0.59
N TYR A 81 -6.22 12.49 1.09
CA TYR A 81 -6.08 11.16 1.70
C TYR A 81 -5.81 10.10 0.63
N LYS A 82 -6.50 10.18 -0.51
CA LYS A 82 -6.26 9.29 -1.65
C LYS A 82 -4.82 9.39 -2.16
N ALA A 83 -4.34 10.61 -2.40
CA ALA A 83 -2.96 10.84 -2.86
C ALA A 83 -1.91 10.33 -1.85
N TYR A 84 -2.18 10.46 -0.55
CA TYR A 84 -1.31 9.90 0.48
C TYR A 84 -1.26 8.37 0.42
N LYS A 85 -2.42 7.70 0.31
CA LYS A 85 -2.49 6.25 0.15
C LYS A 85 -1.71 5.78 -1.08
N ASP A 86 -1.95 6.41 -2.22
CA ASP A 86 -1.29 6.05 -3.48
C ASP A 86 0.23 6.22 -3.37
N GLY A 87 0.69 7.26 -2.67
CA GLY A 87 2.10 7.49 -2.36
C GLY A 87 2.71 6.42 -1.45
N VAL A 88 2.00 6.00 -0.40
CA VAL A 88 2.41 4.90 0.50
C VAL A 88 2.59 3.61 -0.29
N SER A 89 1.57 3.24 -1.09
CA SER A 89 1.58 2.03 -1.91
C SER A 89 2.72 2.03 -2.92
N LYS A 90 2.93 3.16 -3.61
CA LYS A 90 4.00 3.32 -4.59
C LYS A 90 5.39 3.21 -3.93
N LEU A 91 5.60 3.91 -2.82
CA LEU A 91 6.88 3.87 -2.11
C LEU A 91 7.20 2.47 -1.61
N PHE A 92 6.19 1.74 -1.09
CA PHE A 92 6.37 0.35 -0.67
C PHE A 92 6.85 -0.53 -1.83
N GLN A 93 6.18 -0.43 -3.00
CA GLN A 93 6.55 -1.20 -4.19
C GLN A 93 7.94 -0.84 -4.74
N GLU A 94 8.36 0.42 -4.62
CA GLU A 94 9.69 0.88 -5.06
C GLU A 94 10.80 0.45 -4.09
N THR A 95 10.49 0.34 -2.80
CA THR A 95 11.48 0.07 -1.75
C THR A 95 11.65 -1.43 -1.47
N ILE A 96 10.55 -2.19 -1.54
CA ILE A 96 10.49 -3.59 -1.15
C ILE A 96 10.26 -4.45 -2.39
N ASP A 97 11.24 -5.31 -2.70
CA ASP A 97 11.18 -6.20 -3.87
C ASP A 97 10.19 -7.34 -3.65
N HIS A 98 8.93 -7.11 -4.04
CA HIS A 98 7.83 -8.09 -4.07
C HIS A 98 7.70 -9.01 -2.85
N VAL A 99 8.08 -8.54 -1.66
CA VAL A 99 7.90 -9.28 -0.41
C VAL A 99 6.47 -9.05 0.09
N VAL A 100 5.68 -10.12 0.04
CA VAL A 100 4.36 -10.19 0.64
C VAL A 100 4.41 -11.25 1.72
N PHE A 101 3.95 -10.94 2.94
CA PHE A 101 3.81 -11.93 4.00
C PHE A 101 2.79 -12.99 3.59
N GLU A 102 3.09 -14.27 3.84
CA GLU A 102 2.18 -15.38 3.50
C GLU A 102 0.84 -15.26 4.26
N GLU A 103 -0.23 -15.71 3.63
CA GLU A 103 -1.57 -15.71 4.22
C GLU A 103 -1.62 -16.59 5.49
N GLY A 104 -2.33 -16.11 6.53
CA GLY A 104 -2.49 -16.83 7.80
C GLY A 104 -1.33 -16.65 8.79
N LEU A 105 -0.25 -15.95 8.43
CA LEU A 105 0.80 -15.59 9.38
C LEU A 105 0.38 -14.38 10.24
N PRO A 106 0.48 -14.48 11.58
CA PRO A 106 0.24 -13.35 12.47
C PRO A 106 1.41 -12.36 12.40
N LEU A 107 1.09 -11.09 12.20
CA LEU A 107 2.06 -10.02 12.02
C LEU A 107 1.95 -9.00 13.16
N LYS A 108 3.12 -8.54 13.61
CA LYS A 108 3.27 -7.41 14.51
C LYS A 108 3.76 -6.20 13.72
N MET A 109 3.10 -5.07 13.94
CA MET A 109 3.44 -3.81 13.32
C MET A 109 3.86 -2.79 14.39
N THR A 110 4.98 -2.12 14.17
CA THR A 110 5.42 -0.97 14.97
C THR A 110 5.42 0.28 14.10
N LEU A 111 4.72 1.31 14.56
CA LEU A 111 4.49 2.57 13.85
C LEU A 111 5.00 3.74 14.69
N LYS A 112 5.85 4.58 14.12
CA LYS A 112 6.25 5.85 14.73
C LYS A 112 5.92 6.99 13.78
N PHE A 113 5.04 7.87 14.24
CA PHE A 113 4.58 9.03 13.47
C PHE A 113 5.28 10.29 13.96
N TYR A 114 6.09 10.91 13.10
CA TYR A 114 6.75 12.19 13.41
C TYR A 114 6.02 13.33 12.71
N ARG A 115 5.40 14.20 13.51
CA ARG A 115 4.66 15.37 13.03
C ARG A 115 5.59 16.56 12.91
N PRO A 116 5.36 17.45 11.93
CA PRO A 116 6.14 18.68 11.83
C PRO A 116 5.88 19.56 13.07
N ILE A 117 6.95 20.18 13.57
CA ILE A 117 6.84 21.22 14.60
C ILE A 117 6.12 22.43 14.00
N GLN A 118 5.11 22.93 14.73
CA GLN A 118 4.32 24.07 14.27
C GLN A 118 5.19 25.33 14.20
N LYS A 119 5.09 26.05 13.08
CA LYS A 119 5.81 27.33 12.88
C LYS A 119 5.41 28.39 13.88
N THR A 120 4.18 28.35 14.37
CA THR A 120 3.65 29.27 15.38
C THR A 120 3.84 28.70 16.79
N GLY A 121 4.28 29.54 17.71
CA GLY A 121 4.49 29.18 19.11
C GLY A 121 5.79 29.78 19.68
N SER A 122 5.89 29.78 21.01
CA SER A 122 7.10 30.25 21.70
C SER A 122 8.32 29.40 21.34
N LYS A 123 9.51 30.03 21.30
CA LYS A 123 10.79 29.35 21.10
C LYS A 123 10.97 28.18 22.07
N LYS A 124 10.57 28.36 23.35
CA LYS A 124 10.63 27.32 24.38
C LYS A 124 9.78 26.10 24.03
N PHE A 125 8.55 26.29 23.56
CA PHE A 125 7.69 25.17 23.17
C PHE A 125 8.22 24.45 21.94
N LYS A 126 8.85 25.16 21.01
CA LYS A 126 9.47 24.55 19.83
C LYS A 126 10.66 23.68 20.23
N SER A 127 11.54 24.17 21.11
CA SER A 127 12.67 23.38 21.59
C SER A 127 12.23 22.15 22.37
N GLN A 128 11.21 22.28 23.24
CA GLN A 128 10.65 21.13 23.97
C GLN A 128 10.08 20.05 23.03
N LYS A 129 9.44 20.46 21.93
CA LYS A 129 8.95 19.52 20.90
C LYS A 129 10.09 18.87 20.14
N ALA A 130 11.12 19.62 19.77
CA ALA A 130 12.31 19.10 19.10
C ALA A 130 13.11 18.13 19.97
N ASN A 131 13.09 18.33 21.29
CA ASN A 131 13.74 17.46 22.28
C ASN A 131 12.88 16.26 22.70
N HIS A 132 11.71 16.02 22.10
CA HIS A 132 10.78 14.94 22.48
C HIS A 132 10.24 15.03 23.92
N GLU A 133 10.31 16.20 24.55
CA GLU A 133 9.77 16.44 25.90
C GLU A 133 8.27 16.68 25.87
N LEU A 134 7.75 17.23 24.77
CA LEU A 134 6.34 17.58 24.62
C LEU A 134 5.69 16.81 23.47
N LEU A 135 4.83 15.87 23.81
CA LEU A 135 4.17 14.98 22.85
C LEU A 135 2.95 15.63 22.15
N PRO A 136 2.62 15.20 20.91
CA PRO A 136 1.48 15.71 20.14
C PRO A 136 0.13 15.22 20.68
N THR A 137 -0.43 15.93 21.66
CA THR A 137 -1.74 15.64 22.24
C THR A 137 -2.94 16.23 21.47
N ILE A 138 -2.69 17.08 20.48
CA ILE A 138 -3.74 17.64 19.61
C ILE A 138 -4.06 16.73 18.43
N LYS A 139 -5.27 16.89 17.86
CA LYS A 139 -5.68 16.23 16.61
C LYS A 139 -4.62 16.36 15.52
N PRO A 140 -4.55 15.40 14.57
CA PRO A 140 -5.35 14.18 14.45
C PRO A 140 -5.04 13.09 15.49
N ASP A 141 -6.01 12.19 15.68
CA ASP A 141 -5.92 11.05 16.57
C ASP A 141 -5.00 9.96 16.00
N LEU A 142 -4.37 9.17 16.88
CA LEU A 142 -3.36 8.17 16.51
C LEU A 142 -3.96 7.03 15.67
N ASP A 143 -5.16 6.59 16.00
CA ASP A 143 -5.92 5.57 15.28
C ASP A 143 -6.13 5.93 13.80
N ASN A 144 -6.39 7.20 13.49
CA ASN A 144 -6.55 7.65 12.12
C ASN A 144 -5.23 7.56 11.33
N TYR A 145 -4.10 7.78 11.98
CA TYR A 145 -2.79 7.59 11.33
C TYR A 145 -2.51 6.12 11.09
N ILE A 146 -2.76 5.26 12.07
CA ILE A 146 -2.65 3.80 11.93
C ILE A 146 -3.50 3.33 10.75
N LYS A 147 -4.77 3.75 10.71
CA LYS A 147 -5.70 3.38 9.63
C LYS A 147 -5.19 3.82 8.25
N ALA A 148 -4.58 4.99 8.12
CA ALA A 148 -4.04 5.45 6.85
C ALA A 148 -2.92 4.55 6.31
N ILE A 149 -2.06 4.04 7.21
CA ILE A 149 -0.98 3.12 6.85
C ILE A 149 -1.54 1.74 6.50
N LEU A 150 -2.43 1.19 7.34
CA LEU A 150 -3.09 -0.08 7.06
C LEU A 150 -3.79 -0.07 5.70
N ASP A 151 -4.62 0.96 5.46
CA ASP A 151 -5.35 1.14 4.21
C ASP A 151 -4.43 1.27 2.97
N GLY A 152 -3.19 1.76 3.13
CA GLY A 152 -2.22 1.97 2.05
C GLY A 152 -1.30 0.77 1.78
N LEU A 153 -1.14 -0.13 2.75
CA LEU A 153 -0.32 -1.34 2.64
C LEU A 153 -1.14 -2.62 2.47
N ASN A 154 -2.45 -2.58 2.72
CA ASN A 154 -3.33 -3.74 2.58
C ASN A 154 -3.32 -4.29 1.14
N GLY A 155 -3.14 -5.61 1.00
CA GLY A 155 -3.00 -6.28 -0.29
C GLY A 155 -1.63 -6.08 -0.97
N LEU A 156 -0.71 -5.32 -0.37
CA LEU A 156 0.66 -5.13 -0.84
C LEU A 156 1.67 -5.78 0.08
N ALA A 157 1.67 -5.42 1.37
CA ALA A 157 2.57 -5.99 2.36
C ALA A 157 2.07 -7.35 2.88
N TRP A 158 0.75 -7.50 3.02
CA TRP A 158 0.05 -8.70 3.47
C TRP A 158 -1.23 -8.91 2.66
N HIS A 159 -1.84 -10.08 2.77
CA HIS A 159 -3.05 -10.41 2.00
C HIS A 159 -4.32 -9.79 2.58
N ASP A 160 -4.47 -9.83 3.90
CA ASP A 160 -5.65 -9.31 4.60
C ASP A 160 -5.28 -8.61 5.92
N ASP A 161 -6.04 -7.58 6.30
CA ASP A 161 -5.79 -6.79 7.51
C ASP A 161 -5.91 -7.63 8.80
N ASN A 162 -6.69 -8.70 8.73
CA ASN A 162 -6.82 -9.74 9.76
C ASN A 162 -5.47 -10.39 10.15
N GLN A 163 -4.44 -10.30 9.31
CA GLN A 163 -3.09 -10.78 9.63
C GLN A 163 -2.38 -9.92 10.68
N ILE A 164 -2.75 -8.65 10.83
CA ILE A 164 -2.13 -7.76 11.81
C ILE A 164 -2.74 -8.03 13.20
N THR A 165 -2.07 -8.83 14.01
CA THR A 165 -2.56 -9.20 15.35
C THR A 165 -2.05 -8.27 16.44
N THR A 166 -0.98 -7.51 16.19
CA THR A 166 -0.39 -6.59 17.18
C THR A 166 0.05 -5.30 16.52
N ILE A 167 -0.34 -4.16 17.11
CA ILE A 167 0.10 -2.82 16.67
C ILE A 167 0.66 -2.06 17.86
N ASN A 168 1.92 -1.65 17.77
CA ASN A 168 2.52 -0.66 18.65
C ASN A 168 2.63 0.65 17.89
N ALA A 169 1.98 1.70 18.36
CA ALA A 169 1.97 2.98 17.65
C ALA A 169 2.30 4.13 18.60
N THR A 170 3.19 5.03 18.17
CA THR A 170 3.52 6.26 18.88
C THR A 170 3.47 7.45 17.93
N LYS A 171 3.21 8.64 18.47
CA LYS A 171 3.31 9.90 17.73
C LYS A 171 4.17 10.89 18.51
N ASP A 172 5.05 11.56 17.79
CA ASP A 172 5.93 12.58 18.33
C ASP A 172 6.05 13.77 17.35
N TYR A 173 6.75 14.82 17.77
CA TYR A 173 7.19 15.89 16.90
C TYR A 173 8.63 15.66 16.42
N ASP A 174 8.93 16.15 15.22
CA ASP A 174 10.29 16.21 14.67
C ASP A 174 10.35 17.34 13.63
N ASP A 175 11.54 17.89 13.43
CA ASP A 175 11.80 18.84 12.34
C ASP A 175 11.85 18.11 10.97
N ASN A 176 12.13 16.81 10.97
CA ASN A 176 12.05 15.94 9.80
C ASN A 176 10.80 15.02 9.87
N PRO A 177 9.63 15.50 9.43
CA PRO A 177 8.40 14.73 9.51
C PRO A 177 8.46 13.50 8.61
N ARG A 178 8.12 12.35 9.18
CA ARG A 178 8.16 11.04 8.52
C ARG A 178 7.27 10.03 9.26
N VAL A 179 7.04 8.89 8.63
CA VAL A 179 6.46 7.71 9.28
C VAL A 179 7.46 6.57 9.19
N GLU A 180 7.82 6.00 10.33
CA GLU A 180 8.63 4.79 10.39
C GLU A 180 7.71 3.61 10.65
N ILE A 181 7.83 2.58 9.81
CA ILE A 181 6.98 1.39 9.81
C ILE A 181 7.90 0.19 9.87
N GLU A 182 7.63 -0.67 10.84
CA GLU A 182 8.28 -1.95 10.99
C GLU A 182 7.20 -3.03 11.04
N ILE A 183 7.34 -4.07 10.23
CA ILE A 183 6.44 -5.21 10.20
C ILE A 183 7.27 -6.47 10.40
N GLU A 184 6.90 -7.29 11.36
CA GLU A 184 7.57 -8.56 11.66
C GLU A 184 6.56 -9.69 11.84
N GLU A 185 6.96 -10.89 11.41
CA GLU A 185 6.22 -12.12 11.69
C GLU A 185 6.32 -12.48 13.19
N ILE A 186 5.19 -12.84 13.80
CA ILE A 186 5.13 -13.38 15.16
C ILE A 186 5.26 -14.90 15.07
N LYS A 187 6.20 -15.48 15.82
CA LYS A 187 6.36 -16.93 15.98
C LYS A 187 5.61 -17.48 17.18
#